data_AF-A0A7Z9TS58-F1
#
_entry.id   AF-A0A7Z9TS58-F1
#
_cell.length_a   1.000
_cell.length_b   1.000
_cell.length_c   1.000
_cell.angle_alpha   90.00
_cell.angle_beta   90.00
_cell.angle_gamma   90.00
#
_symmetry.space_group_name_H-M   'P 1'
#
loop_
_entity.id
_entity.type
_entity.pdbx_description
1 polymer ?
#
loop_
_entity_poly.entity_id
_entity_poly.type
_entity_poly.pdbx_seq_one_letter_code
_entity_poly.pdbx_strand_id
1 'polypeptide(L)'
;MKINWLLMFMLVLTFRHSKLLLPFVGILAGLICDALSHGIMGIYGISFFITLLLVSQVNKLFYVNTLFTVSMGVFSMSIFEGWLSLSILDMLEPGINQSSLMLTSILPLAVLQGFMTPIILKMVIGGENLFLREAA
;
A
#
# COMPACT_ATOMS: atom_id res chain seq x y z
N MET A 1 15.36 -6.80 -3.38
CA MET A 1 14.03 -6.13 -3.42
C MET A 1 13.96 -5.12 -2.31
N LYS A 2 13.59 -3.89 -2.63
CA LYS A 2 13.43 -2.84 -1.62
C LYS A 2 11.99 -2.91 -1.11
N ILE A 3 11.81 -2.99 0.21
CA ILE A 3 10.49 -2.89 0.82
C ILE A 3 9.92 -1.51 0.48
N ASN A 4 8.72 -1.49 -0.09
CA ASN A 4 8.00 -0.25 -0.31
C ASN A 4 7.34 0.19 1.00
N TRP A 5 8.14 0.84 1.86
CA TRP A 5 7.72 1.36 3.15
C TRP A 5 6.61 2.41 3.02
N LEU A 6 6.59 3.11 1.89
CA LEU A 6 5.66 4.21 1.65
C LEU A 6 4.25 3.68 1.32
N LEU A 7 4.16 2.63 0.49
CA LEU A 7 2.90 1.91 0.28
C LEU A 7 2.33 1.36 1.58
N MET A 8 3.18 0.70 2.39
CA MET A 8 2.80 0.15 3.69
C MET A 8 2.16 1.20 4.61
N PHE A 9 2.81 2.36 4.75
CA PHE A 9 2.33 3.43 5.60
C PHE A 9 0.99 3.99 5.11
N MET A 10 0.84 4.17 3.79
CA MET A 10 -0.40 4.65 3.17
C MET A 10 -1.55 3.65 3.34
N LEU A 11 -1.31 2.36 3.19
CA LEU A 11 -2.32 1.32 3.41
C LEU A 11 -2.80 1.34 4.86
N VAL A 12 -1.88 1.35 5.83
CA VAL A 12 -2.22 1.40 7.27
C VAL A 12 -3.03 2.66 7.60
N LEU A 13 -2.64 3.83 7.08
CA LEU A 13 -3.39 5.07 7.27
C LEU A 13 -4.79 5.03 6.65
N THR A 14 -4.93 4.42 5.47
CA THR A 14 -6.22 4.33 4.75
C THR A 14 -7.18 3.36 5.42
N PHE A 15 -6.68 2.24 5.95
CA PHE A 15 -7.44 1.35 6.82
C PHE A 15 -7.88 2.03 8.13
N ARG A 16 -7.13 3.03 8.62
CA ARG A 16 -7.48 3.67 9.89
C ARG A 16 -8.43 4.84 9.76
N HIS A 17 -8.18 5.76 8.83
CA HIS A 17 -8.89 7.05 8.77
C HIS A 17 -9.86 7.19 7.60
N SER A 18 -9.87 6.25 6.65
CA SER A 18 -10.78 6.18 5.47
C SER A 18 -11.20 7.54 4.88
N LYS A 19 -10.30 8.52 4.83
CA LYS A 19 -10.59 9.83 4.26
C LYS A 19 -10.43 9.74 2.74
N LEU A 20 -11.39 10.31 2.00
CA LEU A 20 -11.36 10.39 0.54
C LEU A 20 -10.13 11.12 -0.03
N LEU A 21 -9.40 11.85 0.80
CA LEU A 21 -8.18 12.55 0.42
C LEU A 21 -6.95 11.61 0.34
N LEU A 22 -6.96 10.48 1.07
CA LEU A 22 -5.82 9.56 1.15
C LEU A 22 -5.44 8.91 -0.19
N PRO A 23 -6.39 8.50 -1.07
CA PRO A 23 -6.07 8.05 -2.42
C PRO A 23 -5.30 9.09 -3.25
N PHE A 24 -5.62 10.39 -3.11
CA PHE A 24 -4.91 11.47 -3.82
C PHE A 24 -3.48 11.67 -3.28
N VAL A 25 -3.29 11.54 -1.97
CA VAL A 25 -1.95 11.49 -1.37
C VAL A 25 -1.18 10.27 -1.89
N GLY A 26 -1.89 9.17 -2.12
CA GLY A 26 -1.41 7.96 -2.80
C GLY A 26 -0.80 8.19 -4.18
N ILE A 27 -1.42 9.05 -5.00
CA ILE A 27 -0.87 9.43 -6.31
C ILE A 27 0.49 10.11 -6.15
N LEU A 28 0.57 11.11 -5.26
CA LEU A 28 1.82 11.84 -5.01
C LEU A 28 2.92 10.90 -4.49
N ALA A 29 2.54 10.02 -3.57
CA ALA A 29 3.35 8.94 -3.04
C ALA A 29 3.91 8.03 -4.15
N GLY A 30 3.05 7.56 -5.05
CA GLY A 30 3.43 6.71 -6.17
C GLY A 30 4.34 7.44 -7.16
N LEU A 31 4.05 8.71 -7.47
CA LEU A 31 4.91 9.54 -8.34
C LEU A 31 6.30 9.77 -7.76
N ILE A 32 6.42 9.92 -6.43
CA ILE A 32 7.73 9.99 -5.75
C ILE A 32 8.47 8.67 -5.90
N CYS A 33 7.79 7.53 -5.74
CA CYS A 33 8.38 6.21 -5.96
C CYS A 33 8.84 6.01 -7.42
N ASP A 34 8.03 6.46 -8.38
CA ASP A 34 8.37 6.45 -9.81
C ASP A 34 9.64 7.27 -10.08
N ALA A 35 9.72 8.49 -9.55
CA ALA A 35 10.88 9.37 -9.71
C ALA A 35 12.17 8.78 -9.09
N LEU A 36 12.05 8.08 -7.96
CA LEU A 36 13.18 7.44 -7.28
C LEU A 36 13.61 6.11 -7.91
N SER A 37 12.77 5.51 -8.76
CA SER A 37 12.99 4.17 -9.32
C SER A 37 13.79 4.15 -10.63
N HIS A 38 14.20 5.30 -11.19
CA HIS A 38 14.78 5.42 -12.54
C HIS A 38 13.93 4.75 -13.65
N GLY A 39 12.64 4.49 -13.37
CA GLY A 39 11.74 3.74 -14.24
C GLY A 39 10.80 4.64 -15.03
N ILE A 40 9.81 4.01 -15.67
CA ILE A 40 8.73 4.70 -16.35
C ILE A 40 7.88 5.46 -15.33
N MET A 41 7.75 6.76 -15.55
CA MET A 41 6.99 7.64 -14.67
C MET A 41 5.48 7.36 -14.79
N GLY A 42 4.79 7.14 -13.67
CA GLY A 42 3.33 6.99 -13.60
C GLY A 42 2.82 5.58 -13.27
N ILE A 43 3.68 4.55 -13.29
CA ILE A 43 3.25 3.17 -12.99
C ILE A 43 2.85 3.04 -11.53
N TYR A 44 3.72 3.46 -10.59
CA TYR A 44 3.42 3.44 -9.17
C TYR A 44 2.34 4.48 -8.81
N GLY A 45 2.30 5.63 -9.51
CA GLY A 45 1.26 6.63 -9.31
C GLY A 45 -0.16 6.07 -9.52
N ILE A 46 -0.37 5.35 -10.63
CA ILE A 46 -1.68 4.78 -10.97
C ILE A 46 -2.00 3.56 -10.11
N SER A 47 -1.03 2.67 -9.87
CA SER A 47 -1.25 1.48 -9.03
C SER A 47 -1.60 1.87 -7.59
N PHE A 48 -0.91 2.87 -7.02
CA PHE A 48 -1.19 3.36 -5.66
C PHE A 48 -2.57 4.01 -5.57
N PHE A 49 -2.96 4.78 -6.58
CA PHE A 49 -4.28 5.41 -6.58
C PHE A 49 -5.40 4.37 -6.56
N ILE A 50 -5.36 3.41 -7.49
CA ILE A 50 -6.41 2.40 -7.62
C ILE A 50 -6.48 1.54 -6.35
N THR A 51 -5.33 1.12 -5.83
CA THR A 51 -5.27 0.29 -4.61
C THR A 51 -5.80 1.02 -3.39
N LEU A 52 -5.40 2.27 -3.16
CA LEU A 52 -5.88 3.05 -2.01
C LEU A 52 -7.37 3.42 -2.16
N LEU A 53 -7.85 3.64 -3.37
CA LEU A 53 -9.28 3.84 -3.64
C LEU A 53 -10.06 2.56 -3.28
N LEU A 54 -9.58 1.39 -3.69
CA LEU A 54 -10.19 0.10 -3.37
C LEU A 54 -10.18 -0.15 -1.85
N VAL A 55 -9.06 0.12 -1.18
CA VAL A 55 -8.94 0.05 0.29
C VAL A 55 -9.96 0.96 0.96
N SER A 56 -10.15 2.20 0.48
CA SER A 56 -11.11 3.13 1.09
C SER A 56 -12.57 2.62 1.05
N GLN A 57 -12.93 1.87 0.00
CA GLN A 57 -14.25 1.24 -0.11
C GLN A 57 -14.36 0.00 0.78
N VAL A 58 -13.32 -0.84 0.74
CA VAL A 58 -13.26 -2.12 1.47
C VAL A 58 -13.11 -1.91 2.97
N ASN A 59 -12.52 -0.80 3.41
CA ASN A 59 -12.39 -0.47 4.82
C ASN A 59 -13.75 -0.30 5.52
N LYS A 60 -14.80 0.10 4.79
CA LYS A 60 -16.17 0.12 5.33
C LYS A 60 -16.67 -1.27 5.75
N LEU A 61 -16.15 -2.33 5.12
CA LEU A 61 -16.46 -3.72 5.46
C LEU A 61 -15.62 -4.24 6.64
N PHE A 62 -14.45 -3.65 6.88
CA PHE A 62 -13.50 -4.03 7.94
C PHE A 62 -13.63 -3.16 9.19
N TYR A 63 -14.85 -2.92 9.66
CA TYR A 63 -15.17 -2.09 10.84
C TYR A 63 -14.53 -2.57 12.17
N VAL A 64 -13.92 -3.77 12.16
CA VAL A 64 -13.16 -4.32 13.29
C VAL A 64 -11.68 -4.11 13.03
N ASN A 65 -11.15 -2.97 13.51
CA ASN A 65 -9.76 -2.54 13.37
C ASN A 65 -8.79 -3.36 14.25
N THR A 66 -8.86 -4.70 14.17
CA THR A 66 -7.92 -5.58 14.86
C THR A 66 -6.61 -5.68 14.09
N LEU A 67 -5.51 -5.88 14.82
CA LEU A 67 -4.16 -6.05 14.26
C LEU A 67 -4.14 -7.11 13.15
N PHE A 68 -4.89 -8.20 13.33
CA PHE A 68 -4.95 -9.30 12.37
C PHE A 68 -5.69 -8.88 11.09
N THR A 69 -6.86 -8.24 11.22
CA THR A 69 -7.64 -7.77 10.08
C THR A 69 -6.87 -6.77 9.22
N VAL A 70 -6.18 -5.81 9.84
CA VAL A 70 -5.37 -4.82 9.09
C VAL A 70 -4.17 -5.50 8.41
N SER A 71 -3.50 -6.45 9.08
CA SER A 71 -2.38 -7.19 8.47
C SER A 71 -2.80 -8.00 7.24
N MET A 72 -3.98 -8.61 7.29
CA MET A 72 -4.54 -9.39 6.18
C MET A 72 -5.02 -8.47 5.04
N GLY A 73 -5.57 -7.31 5.39
CA GLY A 73 -5.91 -6.24 4.45
C GLY A 73 -4.67 -5.70 3.73
N VAL A 74 -3.59 -5.41 4.44
CA VAL A 74 -2.33 -4.95 3.83
C VAL A 74 -1.74 -6.05 2.94
N PHE A 75 -1.68 -7.29 3.40
CA PHE A 75 -1.19 -8.42 2.60
C PHE A 75 -1.93 -8.56 1.26
N SER A 76 -3.26 -8.60 1.30
CA SER A 76 -4.09 -8.75 0.09
C SER A 76 -3.94 -7.56 -0.86
N MET A 77 -3.93 -6.34 -0.34
CA MET A 77 -3.85 -5.13 -1.15
C MET A 77 -2.45 -4.92 -1.74
N SER A 78 -1.40 -5.37 -1.07
CA SER A 78 -0.04 -5.40 -1.61
C SER A 78 0.12 -6.35 -2.80
N ILE A 79 -0.51 -7.54 -2.74
CA ILE A 79 -0.55 -8.45 -3.91
C ILE A 79 -1.28 -7.78 -5.07
N PHE A 80 -2.40 -7.13 -4.78
CA PHE A 80 -3.20 -6.45 -5.78
C PHE A 80 -2.47 -5.25 -6.42
N GLU A 81 -1.74 -4.46 -5.62
CA GLU A 81 -0.91 -3.36 -6.12
C GLU A 81 0.20 -3.87 -7.04
N GLY A 82 0.91 -4.91 -6.61
CA GLY A 82 1.93 -5.55 -7.43
C GLY A 82 1.35 -6.08 -8.75
N TRP A 83 0.12 -6.59 -8.74
CA TRP A 83 -0.55 -7.07 -9.95
C TRP A 83 -0.90 -5.96 -10.92
N LEU A 84 -1.44 -4.86 -10.40
CA LEU A 84 -1.73 -3.68 -11.21
C LEU A 84 -0.46 -3.09 -11.81
N SER A 85 0.60 -2.95 -11.02
CA SER A 85 1.88 -2.39 -11.50
C SER A 85 2.47 -3.23 -12.64
N LEU A 86 2.46 -4.56 -12.52
CA LEU A 86 2.92 -5.46 -13.59
C LEU A 86 2.00 -5.47 -14.80
N SER A 87 0.70 -5.32 -14.60
CA SER A 87 -0.27 -5.27 -15.70
C SER A 87 -0.10 -4.00 -16.52
N ILE A 88 0.11 -2.85 -15.87
CA ILE A 88 0.43 -1.58 -16.54
C ILE A 88 1.76 -1.68 -17.27
N LEU A 89 2.76 -2.31 -16.65
CA LEU A 89 4.09 -2.47 -17.24
C LEU A 89 4.06 -3.38 -18.48
N ASP A 90 3.30 -4.49 -18.45
CA ASP A 90 3.16 -5.40 -19.60
C ASP A 90 2.39 -4.76 -20.78
N MET A 91 1.46 -3.83 -20.49
CA MET A 91 0.84 -3.00 -21.54
C MET A 91 1.84 -2.05 -22.21
N LEU A 92 2.88 -1.61 -21.49
CA LEU A 92 3.88 -0.68 -22.01
C LEU A 92 5.06 -1.40 -22.69
N GLU A 93 5.45 -2.55 -22.15
CA GLU A 93 6.59 -3.33 -22.61
C GLU A 93 6.20 -4.83 -22.67
N PRO A 94 5.68 -5.28 -23.82
CA PRO A 94 5.15 -6.63 -23.97
C PRO A 94 6.27 -7.67 -23.94
N GLY A 95 6.08 -8.72 -23.13
CA GLY A 95 7.06 -9.82 -22.99
C GLY A 95 7.52 -10.06 -21.55
N ILE A 96 6.85 -9.44 -20.58
CA ILE A 96 7.17 -9.59 -19.17
C ILE A 96 6.53 -10.87 -18.65
N ASN A 97 7.33 -11.73 -18.03
CA ASN A 97 6.84 -12.92 -17.34
C ASN A 97 6.15 -12.54 -16.02
N GLN A 98 4.90 -12.10 -16.11
CA GLN A 98 4.09 -11.62 -14.97
C GLN A 98 4.03 -12.65 -13.83
N SER A 99 3.84 -13.93 -14.16
CA SER A 99 3.70 -15.01 -13.18
C SER A 99 4.98 -15.26 -12.38
N SER A 100 6.14 -15.17 -13.01
CA SER A 100 7.42 -15.37 -12.33
C SER A 100 7.75 -14.18 -11.43
N LEU A 101 7.50 -12.94 -11.88
CA LEU A 101 7.70 -11.74 -11.07
C LEU A 101 6.73 -11.66 -9.89
N MET A 102 5.50 -12.13 -10.08
CA MET A 102 4.53 -12.28 -9.00
C MET A 102 5.04 -13.18 -7.88
N LEU A 103 5.49 -14.37 -8.22
CA LEU A 103 5.95 -15.38 -7.27
C LEU A 103 7.30 -15.04 -6.63
N THR A 104 8.23 -14.52 -7.41
CA THR A 104 9.59 -14.24 -6.93
C THR A 104 9.70 -12.91 -6.20
N SER A 105 8.85 -11.94 -6.56
CA SER A 105 9.02 -10.55 -6.13
C SER A 105 7.89 -10.01 -5.29
N ILE A 106 6.67 -10.05 -5.80
CA ILE A 106 5.53 -9.40 -5.15
C ILE A 106 5.07 -10.22 -3.95
N LEU A 107 5.03 -11.55 -4.07
CA LEU A 107 4.52 -12.42 -3.02
C LEU A 107 5.41 -12.41 -1.76
N PRO A 108 6.75 -12.52 -1.83
CA PRO A 108 7.61 -12.38 -0.66
C PRO A 108 7.53 -10.97 -0.04
N LEU A 109 7.40 -9.94 -0.87
CA LEU A 109 7.24 -8.56 -0.42
C LEU A 109 5.92 -8.36 0.34
N ALA A 110 4.81 -8.87 -0.20
CA ALA A 110 3.50 -8.79 0.42
C ALA A 110 3.48 -9.54 1.76
N VAL A 111 4.12 -10.72 1.85
CA VAL A 111 4.28 -11.45 3.11
C VAL A 111 5.03 -10.60 4.15
N LEU A 112 6.18 -10.04 3.77
CA LEU A 112 6.95 -9.16 4.66
C LEU A 112 6.14 -7.94 5.12
N GLN A 113 5.38 -7.36 4.21
CA GLN A 113 4.48 -6.23 4.48
C GLN A 113 3.36 -6.62 5.46
N GLY A 114 2.72 -7.76 5.27
CA GLY A 114 1.74 -8.30 6.22
C GLY A 114 2.31 -8.48 7.63
N PHE A 115 3.51 -9.05 7.76
CA PHE A 115 4.18 -9.25 9.05
C PHE A 115 4.62 -7.95 9.72
N MET A 116 5.05 -6.94 8.96
CA MET A 116 5.48 -5.65 9.50
C MET A 116 4.32 -4.72 9.87
N THR A 117 3.15 -4.94 9.27
CA THR A 117 1.93 -4.14 9.52
C THR A 117 1.58 -3.94 11.00
N PRO A 118 1.56 -4.96 11.89
CA PRO A 118 1.23 -4.76 13.30
C PRO A 118 2.19 -3.82 14.04
N ILE A 119 3.47 -3.79 13.67
CA ILE A 119 4.47 -2.89 14.26
C ILE A 119 4.15 -1.44 13.86
N ILE A 120 3.92 -1.21 12.56
CA ILE A 120 3.58 0.12 12.04
C ILE A 120 2.25 0.59 12.63
N LEU A 121 1.23 -0.27 12.69
CA LEU A 121 -0.06 0.08 13.27
C LEU A 121 0.08 0.53 14.73
N LYS A 122 0.86 -0.19 15.55
CA LYS A 122 1.14 0.23 16.93
C LYS A 122 1.86 1.57 17.01
N MET A 123 2.84 1.83 16.13
CA MET A 123 3.51 3.13 16.06
C MET A 123 2.54 4.27 15.72
N VAL A 124 1.66 4.07 14.73
CA VAL A 124 0.66 5.07 14.35
C VAL A 124 -0.35 5.28 15.50
N ILE A 125 -0.75 4.23 16.22
CA ILE A 125 -1.62 4.37 17.41
C ILE A 125 -0.93 5.15 18.52
N GLY A 126 0.33 4.84 18.81
CA GLY A 126 1.12 5.59 19.78
C GLY A 126 1.28 7.05 19.41
N GLY A 127 1.56 7.35 18.14
CA GLY A 127 1.68 8.72 17.63
C GLY A 127 0.39 9.52 17.78
N GLU A 128 -0.76 8.94 17.42
CA GLU A 128 -2.05 9.61 17.61
C GLU A 128 -2.37 9.89 19.08
N ASN A 129 -2.07 8.94 19.98
CA ASN A 129 -2.28 9.13 21.41
C ASN A 129 -1.37 10.21 22.02
N LEU A 130 -0.16 10.40 21.48
CA LEU A 130 0.74 11.49 21.90
C LEU A 130 0.19 12.85 21.48
N PHE A 131 -0.23 13.00 20.21
CA PHE A 131 -0.80 14.25 19.71
C PHE A 131 -2.11 14.64 20.42
N LEU A 132 -2.97 13.66 20.73
CA LEU A 132 -4.20 13.93 21.49
C LEU A 132 -3.92 14.32 22.96
N ARG A 133 -2.81 13.85 23.53
CA ARG A 133 -2.39 14.17 24.89
C ARG A 133 -1.74 15.55 24.99
N GLU A 134 -1.17 16.08 23.91
CA GLU A 134 -0.66 17.46 23.82
C GLU A 134 -1.75 18.49 23.51
N ALA A 135 -2.88 18.05 22.94
CA ALA A 135 -4.02 18.91 22.59
C ALA A 135 -5.07 19.06 23.72
N ALA A 136 -4.91 18.37 24.84
CA ALA A 136 -5.80 18.38 26.02
C ALA A 136 -5.13 19.05 27.22
#